data_AF-A0A372Q7C8-F1
#
_entry.id   AF-A0A372Q7C8-F1
#
_cell.length_a   1.000
_cell.length_b   1.000
_cell.length_c   1.000
_cell.angle_alpha   90.00
_cell.angle_beta   90.00
_cell.angle_gamma   90.00
#
_symmetry.space_group_name_H-M   'P 1'
#
loop_
_entity.id
_entity.type
_entity.pdbx_description
1 polymer ?
#
loop_
_entity_poly.entity_id
_entity_poly.type
_entity_poly.pdbx_seq_one_letter_code
_entity_poly.pdbx_strand_id
1 'polypeptide(L)'
;MSSSATIESVLEIFHCILKDFRHCLSEVIEEDAENILSQHAGCRLLNVFNEQFKVEQITNIADTSNNLIIVPILTVILDIKKLEIYEIEVVLDSYLVKIFQSFLEKVDSKIESICVLLCCGYLPAIRKVLNILYHTVKSTSNIDMIFTILTSIRDYTGQILAASDVQKFNGCPTLDNDYTEFFDRQKDNNVSINIECTKKLIDIYMEVYTNIMKLLMENNINMIGINISADIKLRILTNILSFSHELLQNENSVEYLFNWYTNNDSDLTFFMLNFVRLELTFREFKKKLINFDGESQKRTIKSVMESVSLQMNHILNHFTSHDFFLRFLISTGFNHSILLDFIISNETNFLEFLLKYCKYLEQDISQFFIICKKFDKKNSEMENCAEQVLRVFNCLIQSIQSLMEKKLFPYNATSLIKRLKKVELCLKEVIYNK
;
A
#
# COMPACT_ATOMS: atom_id res chain seq x y z
N MET A 1 -39.72 0.59 -0.10
CA MET A 1 -38.98 1.27 1.00
C MET A 1 -38.67 0.36 2.20
N SER A 2 -39.42 -0.71 2.50
CA SER A 2 -39.10 -1.65 3.60
C SER A 2 -38.07 -2.73 3.26
N SER A 3 -37.85 -3.08 1.98
CA SER A 3 -36.92 -4.14 1.56
C SER A 3 -35.44 -3.74 1.61
N SER A 4 -35.10 -2.49 1.25
CA SER A 4 -33.70 -2.01 1.21
C SER A 4 -33.06 -1.97 2.60
N ALA A 5 -33.80 -1.48 3.61
CA ALA A 5 -33.31 -1.45 5.00
C ALA A 5 -33.08 -2.85 5.57
N THR A 6 -33.86 -3.84 5.11
CA THR A 6 -33.68 -5.25 5.50
C THR A 6 -32.41 -5.82 4.87
N ILE A 7 -32.12 -5.51 3.60
CA ILE A 7 -30.91 -5.97 2.90
C ILE A 7 -29.65 -5.35 3.51
N GLU A 8 -29.66 -4.06 3.80
CA GLU A 8 -28.55 -3.36 4.45
C GLU A 8 -28.22 -3.97 5.82
N SER A 9 -29.25 -4.17 6.66
CA SER A 9 -29.08 -4.81 7.97
C SER A 9 -28.50 -6.22 7.86
N VAL A 10 -28.92 -7.00 6.86
CA VAL A 10 -28.38 -8.35 6.61
C VAL A 10 -26.90 -8.29 6.18
N LEU A 11 -26.53 -7.34 5.32
CA LEU A 11 -25.14 -7.18 4.87
C LEU A 11 -24.24 -6.65 5.99
N GLU A 12 -24.77 -5.85 6.91
CA GLU A 12 -24.05 -5.42 8.12
C GLU A 12 -23.81 -6.58 9.10
N ILE A 13 -24.80 -7.47 9.27
CA ILE A 13 -24.61 -8.73 10.01
C ILE A 13 -23.50 -9.56 9.37
N PHE A 14 -23.49 -9.67 8.03
CA PHE A 14 -22.43 -10.38 7.31
C PHE A 14 -21.05 -9.76 7.51
N HIS A 15 -20.94 -8.42 7.44
CA HIS A 15 -19.71 -7.69 7.76
C HIS A 15 -19.22 -8.05 9.18
N CYS A 16 -20.09 -7.99 10.19
CA CYS A 16 -19.73 -8.30 11.57
C CYS A 16 -19.23 -9.74 11.72
N ILE A 17 -19.92 -10.71 11.13
CA ILE A 17 -19.54 -12.13 11.18
C ILE A 17 -18.18 -12.36 10.51
N LEU A 18 -17.92 -11.75 9.34
CA LEU A 18 -16.65 -11.92 8.64
C LEU A 18 -15.49 -11.21 9.35
N LYS A 19 -15.75 -10.05 9.95
CA LYS A 19 -14.77 -9.32 10.76
C LYS A 19 -14.36 -10.13 11.99
N ASP A 20 -15.33 -10.69 12.70
CA ASP A 20 -15.12 -11.57 13.84
C ASP A 20 -14.36 -12.85 13.44
N PHE A 21 -14.74 -13.44 12.31
CA PHE A 21 -14.03 -14.61 11.77
C PHE A 21 -12.57 -14.32 11.43
N ARG A 22 -12.28 -13.14 10.87
CA ARG A 22 -10.89 -12.70 10.62
C ARG A 22 -10.10 -12.54 11.91
N HIS A 23 -10.72 -12.01 12.96
CA HIS A 23 -10.09 -11.87 14.26
C HIS A 23 -9.75 -13.23 14.85
N CYS A 24 -10.72 -14.16 14.83
CA CYS A 24 -10.51 -15.54 15.25
C CYS A 24 -9.32 -16.15 14.51
N LEU A 25 -9.27 -16.05 13.17
CA LEU A 25 -8.16 -16.55 12.35
C LEU A 25 -6.79 -16.00 12.77
N SER A 26 -6.73 -14.74 13.23
CA SER A 26 -5.47 -14.13 13.68
C SER A 26 -5.01 -14.56 15.08
N GLU A 27 -5.92 -15.06 15.90
CA GLU A 27 -5.64 -15.48 17.28
C GLU A 27 -5.36 -16.98 17.42
N VAL A 28 -5.72 -17.78 16.41
CA VAL A 28 -5.59 -19.23 16.50
C VAL A 28 -4.12 -19.67 16.37
N ILE A 29 -3.52 -20.06 17.49
CA ILE A 29 -2.14 -20.59 17.58
C ILE A 29 -2.13 -22.09 18.02
N GLU A 30 -3.27 -22.75 18.20
CA GLU A 30 -3.36 -24.04 18.93
C GLU A 30 -3.92 -25.24 18.15
N GLU A 31 -3.65 -26.45 18.68
CA GLU A 31 -3.99 -27.78 18.13
C GLU A 31 -5.50 -28.03 17.86
N ASP A 32 -6.41 -27.16 18.34
CA ASP A 32 -7.88 -27.24 18.14
C ASP A 32 -8.44 -26.20 17.15
N ALA A 33 -7.57 -25.47 16.46
CA ALA A 33 -7.88 -24.47 15.44
C ALA A 33 -9.00 -24.87 14.46
N GLU A 34 -8.89 -26.10 13.97
CA GLU A 34 -9.71 -26.64 12.90
C GLU A 34 -11.18 -26.80 13.32
N ASN A 35 -11.40 -27.30 14.54
CA ASN A 35 -12.74 -27.47 15.10
C ASN A 35 -13.42 -26.12 15.38
N ILE A 36 -12.65 -25.15 15.87
CA ILE A 36 -13.17 -23.81 16.18
C ILE A 36 -13.56 -23.08 14.89
N LEU A 37 -12.70 -23.11 13.86
CA LEU A 37 -12.92 -22.41 12.60
C LEU A 37 -14.03 -23.04 11.75
N SER A 38 -14.13 -24.37 11.71
CA SER A 38 -15.18 -25.07 10.96
C SER A 38 -16.58 -24.86 11.56
N GLN A 39 -16.68 -24.64 12.87
CA GLN A 39 -17.95 -24.36 13.55
C GLN A 39 -18.32 -22.88 13.55
N HIS A 40 -17.39 -21.99 13.22
CA HIS A 40 -17.61 -20.55 13.19
C HIS A 40 -18.66 -20.15 12.15
N ALA A 41 -19.52 -19.18 12.50
CA ALA A 41 -20.56 -18.68 11.60
C ALA A 41 -20.01 -18.14 10.27
N GLY A 42 -18.79 -17.58 10.31
CA GLY A 42 -18.05 -17.11 9.13
C GLY A 42 -17.80 -18.20 8.08
N CYS A 43 -17.41 -19.42 8.50
CA CYS A 43 -17.23 -20.55 7.59
C CYS A 43 -18.53 -20.90 6.86
N ARG A 44 -19.65 -20.99 7.59
CA ARG A 44 -20.97 -21.27 7.00
C ARG A 44 -21.42 -20.17 6.04
N LEU A 45 -21.19 -18.92 6.42
CA LEU A 45 -21.52 -17.76 5.59
C LEU A 45 -20.73 -17.76 4.28
N LEU A 46 -19.44 -18.09 4.32
CA LEU A 46 -18.60 -18.22 3.13
C LEU A 46 -19.08 -19.32 2.19
N ASN A 47 -19.55 -20.46 2.71
CA ASN A 47 -20.13 -21.52 1.89
C ASN A 47 -21.38 -21.03 1.16
N VAL A 48 -22.28 -20.37 1.89
CA VAL A 48 -23.50 -19.79 1.31
C VAL A 48 -23.17 -18.75 0.23
N PHE A 49 -22.19 -17.87 0.51
CA PHE A 49 -21.75 -16.91 -0.49
C PHE A 49 -21.09 -17.58 -1.69
N ASN A 50 -20.25 -18.58 -1.51
CA ASN A 50 -19.64 -19.25 -2.65
C ASN A 50 -20.71 -19.88 -3.57
N GLU A 51 -21.78 -20.44 -3.02
CA GLU A 51 -22.86 -21.02 -3.82
C GLU A 51 -23.80 -19.98 -4.45
N GLN A 52 -24.11 -18.89 -3.74
CA GLN A 52 -25.21 -17.99 -4.10
C GLN A 52 -24.77 -16.60 -4.57
N PHE A 53 -23.51 -16.19 -4.32
CA PHE A 53 -23.05 -14.84 -4.62
C PHE A 53 -22.86 -14.64 -6.12
N LYS A 54 -23.76 -13.86 -6.71
CA LYS A 54 -23.71 -13.46 -8.11
C LYS A 54 -23.14 -12.05 -8.20
N VAL A 55 -21.83 -11.96 -8.41
CA VAL A 55 -21.08 -10.70 -8.59
C VAL A 55 -21.70 -9.82 -9.71
N GLU A 56 -22.38 -10.44 -10.67
CA GLU A 56 -23.09 -9.80 -11.80
C GLU A 56 -24.20 -8.83 -11.38
N GLN A 57 -24.68 -8.92 -10.14
CA GLN A 57 -25.68 -7.99 -9.61
C GLN A 57 -25.08 -6.64 -9.17
N ILE A 58 -23.75 -6.53 -9.06
CA ILE A 58 -23.04 -5.31 -8.62
C ILE A 58 -22.94 -4.26 -9.74
N THR A 59 -23.12 -4.69 -11.00
CA THR A 59 -22.63 -3.95 -12.18
C THR A 59 -23.70 -3.08 -12.86
N ASN A 60 -24.92 -2.99 -12.30
CA ASN A 60 -26.00 -2.19 -12.86
C ASN A 60 -25.90 -0.73 -12.37
N ILE A 61 -24.89 -0.03 -12.88
CA ILE A 61 -24.43 1.33 -12.48
C ILE A 61 -25.45 2.43 -12.84
N ALA A 62 -26.41 2.15 -13.73
CA ALA A 62 -27.36 3.14 -14.24
C ALA A 62 -28.41 3.61 -13.20
N ASP A 63 -28.51 2.95 -12.05
CA ASP A 63 -29.55 3.25 -11.06
C ASP A 63 -28.92 3.80 -9.77
N THR A 64 -28.87 5.13 -9.66
CA THR A 64 -28.41 5.85 -8.45
C THR A 64 -29.22 5.50 -7.19
N SER A 65 -30.36 4.83 -7.35
CA SER A 65 -31.17 4.27 -6.26
C SER A 65 -30.53 3.02 -5.59
N ASN A 66 -29.48 2.42 -6.16
CA ASN A 66 -28.79 1.23 -5.63
C ASN A 66 -27.57 1.53 -4.73
N ASN A 67 -27.23 2.80 -4.46
CA ASN A 67 -26.05 3.16 -3.66
C ASN A 67 -26.07 2.55 -2.23
N LEU A 68 -27.27 2.39 -1.65
CA LEU A 68 -27.48 1.75 -0.33
C LEU A 68 -27.13 0.25 -0.32
N ILE A 69 -27.14 -0.41 -1.48
CA ILE A 69 -26.86 -1.84 -1.60
C ILE A 69 -25.41 -2.07 -2.07
N ILE A 70 -24.88 -1.18 -2.91
CA ILE A 70 -23.51 -1.29 -3.46
C ILE A 70 -22.46 -1.27 -2.35
N VAL A 71 -22.52 -0.32 -1.41
CA VAL A 71 -21.49 -0.19 -0.36
C VAL A 71 -21.44 -1.40 0.58
N PRO A 72 -22.56 -1.92 1.10
CA PRO A 72 -22.52 -3.13 1.92
C PRO A 72 -22.05 -4.37 1.14
N ILE A 73 -22.41 -4.53 -0.13
CA ILE A 73 -21.88 -5.62 -0.96
C ILE A 73 -20.36 -5.50 -1.14
N LEU A 74 -19.86 -4.32 -1.50
CA LEU A 74 -18.43 -4.07 -1.63
C LEU A 74 -17.69 -4.29 -0.29
N THR A 75 -18.36 -4.00 0.83
CA THR A 75 -17.81 -4.25 2.18
C THR A 75 -17.63 -5.75 2.43
N VAL A 76 -18.62 -6.58 2.10
CA VAL A 76 -18.51 -8.04 2.17
C VAL A 76 -17.37 -8.56 1.28
N ILE A 77 -17.27 -8.08 0.03
CA ILE A 77 -16.15 -8.46 -0.86
C ILE A 77 -14.81 -8.07 -0.25
N LEU A 78 -14.72 -6.85 0.29
CA LEU A 78 -13.50 -6.34 0.90
C LEU A 78 -13.08 -7.18 2.12
N ASP A 79 -14.02 -7.58 2.99
CA ASP A 79 -13.68 -8.42 4.13
C ASP A 79 -13.17 -9.80 3.70
N ILE A 80 -13.74 -10.37 2.63
CA ILE A 80 -13.23 -11.63 2.08
C ILE A 80 -11.84 -11.46 1.47
N LYS A 81 -11.60 -10.37 0.72
CA LYS A 81 -10.27 -10.05 0.19
C LYS A 81 -9.23 -9.78 1.29
N LYS A 82 -9.63 -9.30 2.47
CA LYS A 82 -8.74 -9.15 3.63
C LYS A 82 -8.34 -10.50 4.26
N LEU A 83 -9.13 -11.56 4.09
CA LEU A 83 -8.79 -12.89 4.59
C LEU A 83 -7.63 -13.51 3.81
N GLU A 84 -7.50 -13.20 2.52
CA GLU A 84 -6.42 -13.66 1.63
C GLU A 84 -5.01 -13.27 2.10
N ILE A 85 -4.89 -12.25 2.96
CA ILE A 85 -3.59 -11.75 3.46
C ILE A 85 -3.09 -12.53 4.69
N TYR A 86 -3.96 -13.25 5.40
CA TYR A 86 -3.52 -14.15 6.45
C TYR A 86 -3.11 -15.47 5.81
N GLU A 87 -2.02 -16.07 6.27
CA GLU A 87 -1.49 -17.35 5.79
C GLU A 87 -2.50 -18.49 6.04
N ILE A 88 -3.55 -18.52 5.21
CA ILE A 88 -4.60 -19.53 5.14
C ILE A 88 -4.00 -20.93 4.93
N GLU A 89 -2.78 -21.01 4.41
CA GLU A 89 -2.03 -22.26 4.21
C GLU A 89 -1.61 -22.96 5.51
N VAL A 90 -1.51 -22.25 6.65
CA VAL A 90 -0.97 -22.85 7.89
C VAL A 90 -2.05 -23.42 8.81
N VAL A 91 -3.32 -22.98 8.70
CA VAL A 91 -4.33 -23.22 9.76
C VAL A 91 -5.65 -23.85 9.25
N LEU A 92 -5.96 -23.80 7.96
CA LEU A 92 -7.27 -24.20 7.43
C LEU A 92 -7.23 -25.54 6.67
N ASP A 93 -8.22 -26.42 6.89
CA ASP A 93 -8.42 -27.62 6.07
C ASP A 93 -8.54 -27.23 4.58
N SER A 94 -8.01 -28.10 3.72
CA SER A 94 -8.07 -28.07 2.26
C SER A 94 -9.45 -27.70 1.70
N TYR A 95 -10.54 -28.01 2.40
CA TYR A 95 -11.89 -27.64 2.00
C TYR A 95 -12.15 -26.13 2.08
N LEU A 96 -11.81 -25.49 3.22
CA LEU A 96 -12.00 -24.05 3.41
C LEU A 96 -11.14 -23.24 2.44
N VAL A 97 -9.89 -23.67 2.25
CA VAL A 97 -8.97 -23.07 1.27
C VAL A 97 -9.59 -23.08 -0.13
N LYS A 98 -10.20 -24.20 -0.56
CA LYS A 98 -10.86 -24.30 -1.87
C LYS A 98 -12.07 -23.37 -2.02
N ILE A 99 -12.88 -23.23 -0.97
CA ILE A 99 -14.04 -22.33 -0.97
C ILE A 99 -13.58 -20.87 -1.10
N PHE A 100 -12.55 -20.50 -0.34
CA PHE A 100 -11.95 -19.18 -0.42
C PHE A 100 -11.40 -18.90 -1.81
N GLN A 101 -10.58 -19.80 -2.36
CA GLN A 101 -10.04 -19.67 -3.70
C GLN A 101 -11.15 -19.54 -4.75
N SER A 102 -12.17 -20.40 -4.69
CA SER A 102 -13.32 -20.35 -5.60
C SER A 102 -14.07 -19.02 -5.54
N PHE A 103 -14.26 -18.44 -4.35
CA PHE A 103 -14.90 -17.14 -4.20
C PHE A 103 -14.01 -16.01 -4.74
N LEU A 104 -12.72 -16.02 -4.41
CA LEU A 104 -11.77 -15.02 -4.88
C LEU A 104 -11.67 -15.02 -6.41
N GLU A 105 -11.61 -16.20 -7.04
CA GLU A 105 -11.65 -16.37 -8.49
C GLU A 105 -12.92 -15.75 -9.11
N LYS A 106 -14.09 -15.89 -8.46
CA LYS A 106 -15.34 -15.26 -8.92
C LYS A 106 -15.27 -13.75 -8.85
N VAL A 107 -14.75 -13.18 -7.76
CA VAL A 107 -14.56 -11.72 -7.62
C VAL A 107 -13.59 -11.20 -8.67
N ASP A 108 -12.45 -11.89 -8.80
CA ASP A 108 -11.37 -11.56 -9.73
C ASP A 108 -11.82 -11.63 -11.19
N SER A 109 -12.69 -12.58 -11.54
CA SER A 109 -13.30 -12.67 -12.88
C SER A 109 -14.16 -11.46 -13.27
N LYS A 110 -14.55 -10.63 -12.30
CA LYS A 110 -15.37 -9.42 -12.51
C LYS A 110 -14.65 -8.13 -12.11
N ILE A 111 -13.33 -8.19 -11.98
CA ILE A 111 -12.51 -7.03 -11.57
C ILE A 111 -12.76 -5.80 -12.47
N GLU A 112 -12.92 -6.00 -13.78
CA GLU A 112 -13.24 -4.91 -14.72
C GLU A 112 -14.54 -4.19 -14.34
N SER A 113 -15.58 -4.94 -13.96
CA SER A 113 -16.85 -4.34 -13.56
C SER A 113 -16.74 -3.59 -12.23
N ILE A 114 -15.92 -4.10 -11.30
CA ILE A 114 -15.61 -3.41 -10.04
C ILE A 114 -14.86 -2.11 -10.34
N CYS A 115 -13.94 -2.09 -11.31
CA CYS A 115 -13.23 -0.89 -11.73
C CYS A 115 -14.15 0.20 -12.28
N VAL A 116 -15.23 -0.14 -13.00
CA VAL A 116 -16.18 0.86 -13.53
C VAL A 116 -16.83 1.67 -12.39
N LEU A 117 -16.95 1.11 -11.19
CA LEU A 117 -17.48 1.81 -10.03
C LEU A 117 -16.60 2.96 -9.54
N LEU A 118 -15.34 3.07 -9.98
CA LEU A 118 -14.53 4.27 -9.73
C LEU A 118 -15.18 5.54 -10.32
N CYS A 119 -16.03 5.39 -11.35
CA CYS A 119 -16.74 6.48 -12.01
C CYS A 119 -18.18 6.71 -11.50
N CYS A 120 -18.61 6.04 -10.41
CA CYS A 120 -20.00 6.13 -9.95
C CYS A 120 -20.37 7.45 -9.25
N GLY A 121 -19.40 8.32 -8.97
CA GLY A 121 -19.60 9.60 -8.27
C GLY A 121 -19.99 9.46 -6.80
N TYR A 122 -20.04 8.25 -6.25
CA TYR A 122 -20.39 7.99 -4.85
C TYR A 122 -19.16 7.59 -4.03
N LEU A 123 -18.67 8.53 -3.23
CA LEU A 123 -17.38 8.42 -2.52
C LEU A 123 -17.23 7.17 -1.63
N PRO A 124 -18.23 6.75 -0.83
CA PRO A 124 -18.11 5.53 -0.03
C PRO A 124 -17.90 4.27 -0.88
N ALA A 125 -18.55 4.17 -2.04
CA ALA A 125 -18.34 3.05 -2.96
C ALA A 125 -16.93 3.09 -3.56
N ILE A 126 -16.47 4.27 -3.99
CA ILE A 126 -15.11 4.48 -4.52
C ILE A 126 -14.06 4.04 -3.49
N ARG A 127 -14.19 4.44 -2.22
CA ARG A 127 -13.27 4.03 -1.14
C ARG A 127 -13.21 2.50 -1.00
N LYS A 128 -14.35 1.80 -1.04
CA LYS A 128 -14.36 0.33 -0.96
C LYS A 128 -13.73 -0.30 -2.21
N VAL A 129 -14.01 0.23 -3.41
CA VAL A 129 -13.39 -0.22 -4.67
C VAL A 129 -11.87 -0.10 -4.58
N LEU A 130 -11.32 1.07 -4.24
CA LEU A 130 -9.88 1.26 -4.11
C LEU A 130 -9.24 0.29 -3.12
N ASN A 131 -9.90 0.01 -1.99
CA ASN A 131 -9.44 -1.00 -1.05
C ASN A 131 -9.45 -2.42 -1.65
N ILE A 132 -10.52 -2.81 -2.35
CA ILE A 132 -10.58 -4.10 -3.05
C ILE A 132 -9.43 -4.21 -4.06
N LEU A 133 -9.22 -3.17 -4.88
CA LEU A 133 -8.14 -3.13 -5.87
C LEU A 133 -6.77 -3.29 -5.21
N TYR A 134 -6.51 -2.59 -4.10
CA TYR A 134 -5.27 -2.74 -3.33
C TYR A 134 -5.04 -4.18 -2.88
N HIS A 135 -6.06 -4.82 -2.29
CA HIS A 135 -5.96 -6.20 -1.82
C HIS A 135 -5.80 -7.19 -2.98
N THR A 136 -6.53 -7.01 -4.08
CA THR A 136 -6.38 -7.82 -5.30
C THR A 136 -4.97 -7.71 -5.89
N VAL A 137 -4.43 -6.49 -6.02
CA VAL A 137 -3.05 -6.31 -6.52
C VAL A 137 -2.04 -6.96 -5.59
N LYS A 138 -2.24 -6.90 -4.27
CA LYS A 138 -1.30 -7.46 -3.30
C LYS A 138 -1.21 -8.99 -3.36
N SER A 139 -2.29 -9.68 -3.69
CA SER A 139 -2.37 -11.15 -3.64
C SER A 139 -2.29 -11.83 -5.01
N THR A 140 -2.66 -11.14 -6.09
CA THR A 140 -2.74 -11.76 -7.41
C THR A 140 -1.37 -12.11 -7.99
N SER A 141 -1.29 -13.28 -8.63
CA SER A 141 -0.17 -13.67 -9.49
C SER A 141 -0.45 -13.40 -10.98
N ASN A 142 -1.64 -12.85 -11.31
CA ASN A 142 -2.05 -12.59 -12.68
C ASN A 142 -1.62 -11.18 -13.12
N ILE A 143 -0.58 -11.11 -13.95
CA ILE A 143 -0.07 -9.83 -14.44
C ILE A 143 -1.09 -9.06 -15.28
N ASP A 144 -1.96 -9.73 -16.05
CA ASP A 144 -2.97 -9.04 -16.88
C ASP A 144 -3.99 -8.32 -16.00
N MET A 145 -4.37 -8.94 -14.89
CA MET A 145 -5.23 -8.30 -13.87
C MET A 145 -4.58 -7.04 -13.31
N ILE A 146 -3.28 -7.09 -12.99
CA ILE A 146 -2.55 -5.92 -12.50
C ILE A 146 -2.57 -4.79 -13.54
N PHE A 147 -2.40 -5.11 -14.84
CA PHE A 147 -2.47 -4.12 -15.92
C PHE A 147 -3.89 -3.56 -16.15
N THR A 148 -4.94 -4.36 -15.97
CA THR A 148 -6.34 -3.91 -15.99
C THR A 148 -6.60 -2.91 -14.85
N ILE A 149 -6.15 -3.24 -13.64
CA ILE A 149 -6.26 -2.35 -12.47
C ILE A 149 -5.46 -1.07 -12.71
N LEU A 150 -4.23 -1.19 -13.21
CA LEU A 150 -3.34 -0.05 -13.48
C LEU A 150 -3.93 0.93 -14.50
N THR A 151 -4.56 0.44 -15.56
CA THR A 151 -5.30 1.27 -16.52
C THR A 151 -6.46 2.00 -15.82
N SER A 152 -7.25 1.26 -15.03
CA SER A 152 -8.44 1.78 -14.36
C SER A 152 -8.12 2.89 -13.36
N ILE A 153 -7.08 2.70 -12.53
CA ILE A 153 -6.64 3.72 -11.57
C ILE A 153 -6.01 4.92 -12.27
N ARG A 154 -5.34 4.74 -13.42
CA ARG A 154 -4.81 5.86 -14.22
C ARG A 154 -5.94 6.72 -14.78
N ASP A 155 -6.98 6.10 -15.32
CA ASP A 155 -8.12 6.82 -15.86
C ASP A 155 -8.89 7.57 -14.76
N TYR A 156 -9.06 6.94 -13.59
CA TYR A 156 -9.64 7.60 -12.43
C TYR A 156 -8.77 8.76 -11.91
N THR A 157 -7.45 8.59 -11.83
CA THR A 157 -6.53 9.68 -11.44
C THR A 157 -6.60 10.83 -12.44
N GLY A 158 -6.66 10.54 -13.75
CA GLY A 158 -6.88 11.55 -14.78
C GLY A 158 -8.19 12.32 -14.62
N GLN A 159 -9.28 11.65 -14.23
CA GLN A 159 -10.56 12.30 -13.93
C GLN A 159 -10.48 13.22 -12.72
N ILE A 160 -9.82 12.78 -11.63
CA ILE A 160 -9.59 13.63 -10.45
C ILE A 160 -8.84 14.91 -10.85
N LEU A 161 -7.77 14.77 -11.62
CA LEU A 161 -6.93 15.89 -12.03
C LEU A 161 -7.63 16.83 -13.03
N ALA A 162 -8.49 16.30 -13.90
CA ALA A 162 -9.26 17.10 -14.84
C ALA A 162 -10.39 17.87 -14.14
N ALA A 163 -10.98 17.29 -13.08
CA ALA A 163 -12.03 17.94 -12.31
C ALA A 163 -11.48 18.98 -11.32
N SER A 164 -10.23 18.83 -10.88
CA SER A 164 -9.51 19.88 -10.19
C SER A 164 -9.02 20.91 -11.20
N ASP A 165 -9.46 22.17 -11.13
CA ASP A 165 -8.75 23.24 -11.81
C ASP A 165 -7.27 23.15 -11.39
N VAL A 166 -6.40 22.74 -12.33
CA VAL A 166 -4.97 22.42 -12.13
C VAL A 166 -4.19 23.57 -11.45
N GLN A 167 -4.80 24.75 -11.33
CA GLN A 167 -4.25 25.92 -10.63
C GLN A 167 -4.36 25.87 -9.09
N LYS A 168 -5.14 24.96 -8.48
CA LYS A 168 -5.28 24.88 -7.01
C LYS A 168 -4.34 23.89 -6.30
N PHE A 169 -3.53 23.11 -7.01
CA PHE A 169 -2.43 22.36 -6.37
C PHE A 169 -1.24 23.24 -5.95
N ASN A 170 -1.23 24.52 -6.37
CA ASN A 170 -0.18 25.51 -6.03
C ASN A 170 -0.47 26.34 -4.78
N GLY A 171 -1.63 26.15 -4.14
CA GLY A 171 -1.93 26.70 -2.83
C GLY A 171 -2.83 25.71 -2.12
N CYS A 172 -2.37 25.17 -0.99
CA CYS A 172 -3.07 24.22 -0.14
C CYS A 172 -4.60 24.35 -0.30
N PRO A 173 -5.28 23.43 -1.02
CA PRO A 173 -6.72 23.48 -1.01
C PRO A 173 -7.13 23.23 0.45
N THR A 174 -8.14 23.96 0.91
CA THR A 174 -8.96 23.50 2.03
C THR A 174 -9.55 22.15 1.60
N LEU A 175 -8.78 21.11 1.83
CA LEU A 175 -9.10 19.72 1.53
C LEU A 175 -10.09 19.28 2.59
N ASP A 176 -11.21 18.73 2.14
CA ASP A 176 -12.27 18.29 3.03
C ASP A 176 -11.76 17.06 3.79
N ASN A 177 -11.40 17.28 5.05
CA ASN A 177 -10.90 16.26 5.98
C ASN A 177 -12.05 15.53 6.67
N ASP A 178 -13.28 15.56 6.15
CA ASP A 178 -14.43 15.07 6.89
C ASP A 178 -14.35 13.55 7.09
N TYR A 179 -14.01 13.17 8.33
CA TYR A 179 -13.76 11.82 8.82
C TYR A 179 -15.07 11.03 9.08
N THR A 180 -16.23 11.64 8.85
CA THR A 180 -17.52 11.05 9.17
C THR A 180 -18.12 10.32 7.97
N GLU A 181 -18.07 8.99 8.00
CA GLU A 181 -18.74 8.07 7.05
C GLU A 181 -20.28 8.26 6.94
N PHE A 182 -20.89 9.14 7.74
CA PHE A 182 -22.33 9.14 7.99
C PHE A 182 -23.14 10.35 7.48
N PHE A 183 -22.53 11.44 6.99
CA PHE A 183 -23.30 12.60 6.53
C PHE A 183 -22.69 13.31 5.32
N ASP A 184 -22.73 12.68 4.15
CA ASP A 184 -22.61 13.44 2.91
C ASP A 184 -23.99 13.96 2.50
N ARG A 185 -24.41 15.06 3.13
CA ARG A 185 -25.54 15.87 2.66
C ARG A 185 -25.01 17.01 1.80
N GLN A 186 -24.76 16.76 0.52
CA GLN A 186 -25.24 17.60 -0.59
C GLN A 186 -24.79 17.08 -1.96
N LYS A 187 -25.72 17.19 -2.91
CA LYS A 187 -25.53 16.91 -4.35
C LYS A 187 -24.75 18.05 -5.02
N ASP A 188 -23.48 18.20 -4.70
CA ASP A 188 -22.62 19.02 -5.56
C ASP A 188 -21.82 18.09 -6.48
N ASN A 189 -22.12 18.18 -7.78
CA ASN A 189 -21.47 17.46 -8.88
C ASN A 189 -19.99 17.85 -9.07
N ASN A 190 -19.34 18.41 -8.05
CA ASN A 190 -17.93 18.76 -8.07
C ASN A 190 -17.17 17.60 -7.42
N VAL A 191 -16.29 16.95 -8.19
CA VAL A 191 -15.32 15.98 -7.66
C VAL A 191 -14.39 16.74 -6.71
N SER A 192 -14.75 16.80 -5.42
CA SER A 192 -13.83 17.26 -4.39
C SER A 192 -12.71 16.24 -4.29
N ILE A 193 -11.45 16.69 -4.33
CA ILE A 193 -10.29 15.80 -4.17
C ILE A 193 -10.34 15.24 -2.75
N ASN A 194 -10.74 13.98 -2.62
CA ASN A 194 -10.71 13.28 -1.34
C ASN A 194 -9.28 12.78 -1.08
N ILE A 195 -8.63 13.30 -0.03
CA ILE A 195 -7.25 12.92 0.34
C ILE A 195 -7.16 11.42 0.57
N GLU A 196 -8.14 10.79 1.21
CA GLU A 196 -8.10 9.37 1.55
C GLU A 196 -8.11 8.47 0.30
N CYS A 197 -8.97 8.78 -0.67
CA CYS A 197 -8.93 8.12 -1.98
C CYS A 197 -7.59 8.34 -2.69
N THR A 198 -7.01 9.54 -2.56
CA THR A 198 -5.73 9.88 -3.19
C THR A 198 -4.56 9.13 -2.54
N LYS A 199 -4.51 9.07 -1.20
CA LYS A 199 -3.58 8.21 -0.46
C LYS A 199 -3.69 6.77 -0.92
N LYS A 200 -4.93 6.25 -0.98
CA LYS A 200 -5.15 4.87 -1.38
C LYS A 200 -4.75 4.59 -2.83
N LEU A 201 -4.94 5.55 -3.75
CA LEU A 201 -4.42 5.44 -5.11
C LEU A 201 -2.91 5.32 -5.13
N ILE A 202 -2.20 6.14 -4.36
CA ILE A 202 -0.74 6.09 -4.24
C ILE A 202 -0.29 4.73 -3.69
N ASP A 203 -0.97 4.20 -2.67
CA ASP A 203 -0.73 2.85 -2.16
C ASP A 203 -0.90 1.77 -3.23
N ILE A 204 -1.96 1.86 -4.04
CA ILE A 204 -2.20 0.92 -5.14
C ILE A 204 -1.08 1.03 -6.18
N TYR A 205 -0.66 2.24 -6.57
CA TYR A 205 0.45 2.40 -7.51
C TYR A 205 1.73 1.75 -6.99
N MET A 206 2.10 1.98 -5.72
CA MET A 206 3.27 1.36 -5.12
C MET A 206 3.17 -0.18 -5.10
N GLU A 207 2.01 -0.72 -4.77
CA GLU A 207 1.78 -2.17 -4.76
C GLU A 207 1.81 -2.76 -6.18
N VAL A 208 1.24 -2.06 -7.16
CA VAL A 208 1.26 -2.46 -8.59
C VAL A 208 2.69 -2.61 -9.07
N TYR A 209 3.55 -1.59 -8.90
CA TYR A 209 4.93 -1.70 -9.34
C TYR A 209 5.72 -2.74 -8.55
N THR A 210 5.49 -2.83 -7.24
CA THR A 210 6.12 -3.87 -6.41
C THR A 210 5.77 -5.27 -6.94
N ASN A 211 4.50 -5.54 -7.22
CA ASN A 211 4.07 -6.86 -7.65
C ASN A 211 4.45 -7.15 -9.12
N ILE A 212 4.33 -6.18 -10.04
CA ILE A 212 4.85 -6.32 -11.41
C ILE A 212 6.33 -6.70 -11.38
N MET A 213 7.15 -6.00 -10.58
CA MET A 213 8.57 -6.31 -10.48
C MET A 213 8.81 -7.72 -9.93
N LYS A 214 8.08 -8.15 -8.90
CA LYS A 214 8.19 -9.52 -8.35
C LYS A 214 7.84 -10.58 -9.41
N LEU A 215 6.70 -10.46 -10.06
CA LEU A 215 6.25 -11.42 -11.08
C LEU A 215 7.21 -11.49 -12.27
N LEU A 216 7.73 -10.34 -12.73
CA LEU A 216 8.75 -10.30 -13.79
C LEU A 216 10.08 -10.93 -13.34
N MET A 217 10.40 -10.85 -12.04
CA MET A 217 11.57 -11.54 -11.46
C MET A 217 11.35 -13.03 -11.26
N GLU A 218 10.14 -13.60 -11.30
CA GLU A 218 9.94 -15.04 -11.01
C GLU A 218 10.21 -15.98 -12.20
N ASN A 219 10.73 -15.47 -13.33
CA ASN A 219 11.14 -16.24 -14.52
C ASN A 219 10.04 -17.07 -15.22
N ASN A 220 8.77 -16.98 -14.82
CA ASN A 220 7.68 -17.68 -15.49
C ASN A 220 7.24 -16.95 -16.79
N ILE A 221 7.99 -17.22 -17.86
CA ILE A 221 7.81 -16.67 -19.23
C ILE A 221 6.36 -16.80 -19.75
N ASN A 222 5.61 -17.80 -19.28
CA ASN A 222 4.24 -18.07 -19.72
C ASN A 222 3.19 -17.07 -19.18
N MET A 223 3.50 -16.22 -18.20
CA MET A 223 2.52 -15.33 -17.56
C MET A 223 2.26 -14.01 -18.30
N ILE A 224 3.13 -13.58 -19.23
CA ILE A 224 3.02 -12.23 -19.84
C ILE A 224 2.06 -12.21 -21.05
N GLY A 225 1.49 -13.34 -21.45
CA GLY A 225 0.80 -13.46 -22.74
C GLY A 225 -0.60 -14.07 -22.72
N ILE A 226 -1.32 -14.14 -21.60
CA ILE A 226 -2.58 -14.91 -21.58
C ILE A 226 -3.75 -14.11 -22.19
N ASN A 227 -3.87 -12.80 -21.94
CA ASN A 227 -4.96 -11.97 -22.47
C ASN A 227 -4.53 -10.59 -23.00
N ILE A 228 -3.62 -9.87 -22.33
CA ILE A 228 -3.17 -8.54 -22.78
C ILE A 228 -1.85 -8.67 -23.54
N SER A 229 -1.83 -8.25 -24.81
CA SER A 229 -0.60 -8.27 -25.60
C SER A 229 0.48 -7.37 -24.99
N ALA A 230 1.74 -7.74 -25.15
CA ALA A 230 2.84 -6.95 -24.61
C ALA A 230 2.90 -5.53 -25.17
N ASP A 231 2.46 -5.32 -26.42
CA ASP A 231 2.38 -3.98 -27.01
C ASP A 231 1.36 -3.09 -26.27
N ILE A 232 0.24 -3.66 -25.82
CA ILE A 232 -0.74 -2.93 -25.00
C ILE A 232 -0.13 -2.62 -23.63
N LYS A 233 0.58 -3.56 -23.00
CA LYS A 233 1.28 -3.33 -21.72
C LYS A 233 2.29 -2.20 -21.82
N LEU A 234 3.13 -2.21 -22.86
CA LEU A 234 4.10 -1.15 -23.14
C LEU A 234 3.43 0.20 -23.38
N ARG A 235 2.30 0.23 -24.09
CA ARG A 235 1.51 1.46 -24.28
C ARG A 235 0.95 1.98 -22.94
N ILE A 236 0.40 1.11 -22.09
CA ILE A 236 -0.10 1.49 -20.76
C ILE A 236 1.03 2.10 -19.93
N LEU A 237 2.17 1.42 -19.85
CA LEU A 237 3.37 1.89 -19.15
C LEU A 237 3.89 3.23 -19.69
N THR A 238 3.87 3.42 -21.00
CA THR A 238 4.31 4.67 -21.63
C THR A 238 3.36 5.82 -21.29
N ASN A 239 2.04 5.58 -21.32
CA ASN A 239 1.04 6.57 -20.92
C ASN A 239 1.17 6.97 -19.44
N ILE A 240 1.53 6.02 -18.56
CA ILE A 240 1.73 6.31 -17.15
C ILE A 240 3.02 7.10 -16.94
N LEU A 241 4.08 6.79 -17.68
CA LEU A 241 5.31 7.56 -17.64
C LEU A 241 5.05 9.02 -18.05
N SER A 242 4.37 9.27 -19.17
CA SER A 242 4.04 10.63 -19.61
C SER A 242 3.17 11.36 -18.58
N PHE A 243 2.17 10.68 -18.03
CA PHE A 243 1.33 11.21 -16.96
C PHE A 243 2.11 11.56 -15.69
N SER A 244 3.05 10.71 -15.27
CA SER A 244 3.91 10.98 -14.12
C SER A 244 4.84 12.17 -14.35
N HIS A 245 5.32 12.37 -15.59
CA HIS A 245 6.14 13.54 -15.93
C HIS A 245 5.37 14.85 -15.80
N GLU A 246 4.06 14.88 -16.03
CA GLU A 246 3.23 16.06 -15.84
C GLU A 246 3.02 16.35 -14.34
N LEU A 247 2.79 15.30 -13.55
CA LEU A 247 2.54 15.42 -12.11
C LEU A 247 3.77 15.81 -11.28
N LEU A 248 4.96 15.34 -11.65
CA LEU A 248 6.16 15.44 -10.80
C LEU A 248 7.05 16.67 -11.06
N GLN A 249 6.58 17.64 -11.86
CA GLN A 249 7.33 18.87 -12.14
C GLN A 249 7.46 19.83 -10.94
N ASN A 250 6.63 19.66 -9.91
CA ASN A 250 6.63 20.57 -8.76
C ASN A 250 7.73 20.20 -7.75
N GLU A 251 8.63 21.15 -7.46
CA GLU A 251 9.72 20.98 -6.48
C GLU A 251 9.23 20.70 -5.05
N ASN A 252 7.99 21.09 -4.72
CA ASN A 252 7.38 20.88 -3.40
C ASN A 252 6.52 19.60 -3.32
N SER A 253 6.45 18.81 -4.38
CA SER A 253 5.64 17.58 -4.44
C SER A 253 5.90 16.61 -3.27
N VAL A 254 7.16 16.48 -2.84
CA VAL A 254 7.54 15.60 -1.72
C VAL A 254 6.99 16.10 -0.38
N GLU A 255 7.01 17.41 -0.16
CA GLU A 255 6.49 18.04 1.06
C GLU A 255 4.97 17.88 1.14
N TYR A 256 4.26 18.15 0.03
CA TYR A 256 2.81 17.95 -0.02
C TYR A 256 2.42 16.50 0.21
N LEU A 257 3.12 15.58 -0.47
CA LEU A 257 2.86 14.15 -0.31
C LEU A 257 3.10 13.71 1.14
N PHE A 258 4.21 14.11 1.75
CA PHE A 258 4.50 13.81 3.15
C PHE A 258 3.37 14.33 4.07
N ASN A 259 3.01 15.60 3.92
CA ASN A 259 2.00 16.25 4.77
C ASN A 259 0.62 15.59 4.68
N TRP A 260 0.24 15.03 3.54
CA TRP A 260 -1.03 14.27 3.43
C TRP A 260 -1.08 13.10 4.41
N TYR A 261 0.03 12.42 4.64
CA TYR A 261 0.09 11.25 5.51
C TYR A 261 0.31 11.59 6.99
N THR A 262 0.82 12.77 7.32
CA THR A 262 1.15 13.17 8.72
C THR A 262 -0.04 13.24 9.68
N ASN A 263 -1.28 13.32 9.18
CA ASN A 263 -2.47 13.40 10.04
C ASN A 263 -2.80 12.08 10.75
N ASN A 264 -2.23 10.96 10.32
CA ASN A 264 -2.46 9.64 10.90
C ASN A 264 -1.17 8.83 10.94
N ASP A 265 -0.74 8.46 12.14
CA ASP A 265 0.49 7.72 12.38
C ASP A 265 0.51 6.34 11.69
N SER A 266 -0.62 5.64 11.66
CA SER A 266 -0.73 4.37 10.93
C SER A 266 -0.57 4.58 9.42
N ASP A 267 -1.22 5.59 8.84
CA ASP A 267 -1.08 5.91 7.42
C ASP A 267 0.37 6.25 7.07
N LEU A 268 1.01 7.12 7.85
CA LEU A 268 2.38 7.56 7.61
C LEU A 268 3.38 6.40 7.69
N THR A 269 3.28 5.58 8.73
CA THR A 269 4.18 4.43 8.91
C THR A 269 3.96 3.37 7.84
N PHE A 270 2.72 3.13 7.43
CA PHE A 270 2.38 2.24 6.33
C PHE A 270 2.92 2.74 4.99
N PHE A 271 2.76 4.03 4.69
CA PHE A 271 3.32 4.66 3.49
C PHE A 271 4.84 4.52 3.44
N MET A 272 5.53 4.91 4.50
CA MET A 272 7.00 4.81 4.58
C MET A 272 7.47 3.35 4.44
N LEU A 273 6.77 2.40 5.05
CA LEU A 273 7.06 0.97 4.94
C LEU A 273 6.93 0.48 3.49
N ASN A 274 5.83 0.81 2.82
CA ASN A 274 5.59 0.37 1.44
C ASN A 274 6.57 1.02 0.46
N PHE A 275 6.93 2.28 0.68
CA PHE A 275 7.91 2.97 -0.14
C PHE A 275 9.31 2.34 -0.02
N VAL A 276 9.75 1.99 1.20
CA VAL A 276 11.01 1.24 1.42
C VAL A 276 10.96 -0.14 0.75
N ARG A 277 9.82 -0.85 0.86
CA ARG A 277 9.64 -2.16 0.21
C ARG A 277 9.72 -2.04 -1.32
N LEU A 278 9.15 -0.99 -1.90
CA LEU A 278 9.21 -0.68 -3.32
C LEU A 278 10.67 -0.45 -3.77
N GLU A 279 11.43 0.40 -3.06
CA GLU A 279 12.85 0.66 -3.38
C GLU A 279 13.72 -0.59 -3.27
N LEU A 280 13.53 -1.40 -2.22
CA LEU A 280 14.25 -2.67 -2.05
C LEU A 280 13.91 -3.66 -3.18
N THR A 281 12.64 -3.77 -3.55
CA THR A 281 12.19 -4.63 -4.66
C THR A 281 12.78 -4.15 -5.98
N PHE A 282 12.79 -2.84 -6.23
CA PHE A 282 13.37 -2.27 -7.44
C PHE A 282 14.87 -2.51 -7.55
N ARG A 283 15.60 -2.48 -6.43
CA ARG A 283 17.03 -2.80 -6.42
C ARG A 283 17.30 -4.23 -6.87
N GLU A 284 16.56 -5.20 -6.35
CA GLU A 284 16.70 -6.60 -6.77
C GLU A 284 16.25 -6.80 -8.23
N PHE A 285 15.17 -6.14 -8.62
CA PHE A 285 14.68 -6.12 -10.00
C PHE A 285 15.74 -5.60 -10.98
N LYS A 286 16.42 -4.51 -10.64
CA LYS A 286 17.49 -3.92 -11.48
C LYS A 286 18.68 -4.86 -11.63
N LYS A 287 19.11 -5.54 -10.55
CA LYS A 287 20.16 -6.58 -10.62
C LYS A 287 19.76 -7.69 -11.58
N LYS A 288 18.51 -8.15 -11.49
CA LYS A 288 17.99 -9.21 -12.36
C LYS A 288 17.87 -8.77 -13.82
N LEU A 289 17.46 -7.54 -14.08
CA LEU A 289 17.38 -6.96 -15.43
C LEU A 289 18.76 -6.88 -16.10
N ILE A 290 19.81 -6.50 -15.35
CA ILE A 290 21.19 -6.45 -15.87
C ILE A 290 21.66 -7.83 -16.31
N ASN A 291 21.30 -8.87 -15.56
CA ASN A 291 21.71 -10.27 -15.82
C ASN A 291 20.73 -11.02 -16.75
N PHE A 292 19.84 -10.33 -17.45
CA PHE A 292 18.78 -10.96 -18.23
C PHE A 292 19.27 -11.37 -19.64
N ASP A 293 19.46 -12.68 -19.83
CA ASP A 293 19.96 -13.27 -21.10
C ASP A 293 18.88 -13.27 -22.21
N GLY A 294 19.21 -12.61 -23.31
CA GLY A 294 18.29 -12.26 -24.39
C GLY A 294 18.03 -13.33 -25.46
N GLU A 295 17.45 -14.47 -25.08
CA GLU A 295 16.82 -15.37 -26.06
C GLU A 295 15.62 -14.69 -26.75
N SER A 296 15.28 -15.08 -27.98
CA SER A 296 14.31 -14.37 -28.84
C SER A 296 12.92 -14.21 -28.23
N GLN A 297 12.40 -15.21 -27.51
CA GLN A 297 11.11 -15.15 -26.79
C GLN A 297 11.16 -14.27 -25.52
N LYS A 298 12.36 -13.93 -25.03
CA LYS A 298 12.57 -13.10 -23.84
C LYS A 298 12.71 -11.60 -24.16
N ARG A 299 12.81 -11.20 -25.43
CA ARG A 299 12.97 -9.78 -25.83
C ARG A 299 11.81 -8.90 -25.41
N THR A 300 10.58 -9.40 -25.57
CA THR A 300 9.36 -8.67 -25.20
C THR A 300 9.22 -8.52 -23.69
N ILE A 301 9.65 -9.51 -22.92
CA ILE A 301 9.68 -9.44 -21.46
C ILE A 301 10.71 -8.39 -21.03
N LYS A 302 11.89 -8.41 -21.65
CA LYS A 302 12.94 -7.45 -21.40
C LYS A 302 12.48 -6.01 -21.66
N SER A 303 11.76 -5.75 -22.76
CA SER A 303 11.25 -4.39 -23.04
C SER A 303 10.23 -3.92 -22.01
N VAL A 304 9.34 -4.81 -21.54
CA VAL A 304 8.43 -4.49 -20.43
C VAL A 304 9.22 -4.21 -19.15
N MET A 305 10.22 -5.02 -18.84
CA MET A 305 11.08 -4.80 -17.66
C MET A 305 11.85 -3.48 -17.74
N GLU A 306 12.40 -3.14 -18.90
CA GLU A 306 13.09 -1.88 -19.15
C GLU A 306 12.13 -0.69 -18.99
N SER A 307 10.90 -0.81 -19.47
CA SER A 307 9.87 0.23 -19.33
C SER A 307 9.44 0.42 -17.87
N VAL A 308 9.28 -0.66 -17.10
CA VAL A 308 9.04 -0.60 -15.64
C VAL A 308 10.24 0.04 -14.95
N SER A 309 11.47 -0.35 -15.31
CA SER A 309 12.67 0.25 -14.73
C SER A 309 12.77 1.74 -15.01
N LEU A 310 12.41 2.18 -16.21
CA LEU A 310 12.43 3.59 -16.59
C LEU A 310 11.46 4.42 -15.72
N GLN A 311 10.24 3.92 -15.53
CA GLN A 311 9.24 4.56 -14.65
C GLN A 311 9.71 4.61 -13.20
N MET A 312 10.25 3.52 -12.68
CA MET A 312 10.76 3.50 -11.30
C MET A 312 11.92 4.46 -11.11
N ASN A 313 12.86 4.53 -12.05
CA ASN A 313 13.93 5.53 -11.99
C ASN A 313 13.36 6.96 -12.04
N HIS A 314 12.34 7.21 -12.88
CA HIS A 314 11.69 8.52 -12.93
C HIS A 314 11.10 8.90 -11.57
N ILE A 315 10.29 8.04 -10.95
CA ILE A 315 9.68 8.30 -9.63
C ILE A 315 10.77 8.50 -8.55
N LEU A 316 11.78 7.63 -8.53
CA LEU A 316 12.83 7.64 -7.49
C LEU A 316 13.83 8.81 -7.62
N ASN A 317 13.84 9.51 -8.77
CA ASN A 317 14.56 10.77 -8.89
C ASN A 317 13.90 11.90 -8.09
N HIS A 318 12.60 11.82 -7.83
CA HIS A 318 11.83 12.82 -7.10
C HIS A 318 11.57 12.41 -5.64
N PHE A 319 11.30 11.13 -5.38
CA PHE A 319 10.96 10.62 -4.05
C PHE A 319 11.91 9.52 -3.60
N THR A 320 12.36 9.55 -2.35
CA THR A 320 13.22 8.50 -1.78
C THR A 320 12.79 8.19 -0.35
N SER A 321 13.01 6.95 0.13
CA SER A 321 12.73 6.64 1.54
C SER A 321 13.56 7.46 2.51
N HIS A 322 14.77 7.86 2.10
CA HIS A 322 15.62 8.74 2.91
C HIS A 322 14.98 10.11 3.12
N ASP A 323 14.39 10.71 2.08
CA ASP A 323 13.73 12.01 2.17
C ASP A 323 12.52 11.95 3.12
N PHE A 324 11.66 10.94 2.97
CA PHE A 324 10.50 10.76 3.85
C PHE A 324 10.89 10.49 5.31
N PHE A 325 11.90 9.64 5.55
CA PHE A 325 12.36 9.37 6.92
C PHE A 325 12.99 10.61 7.57
N LEU A 326 13.75 11.41 6.81
CA LEU A 326 14.32 12.66 7.31
C LEU A 326 13.24 13.69 7.62
N ARG A 327 12.21 13.83 6.77
CA ARG A 327 11.06 14.70 7.06
C ARG A 327 10.31 14.25 8.31
N PHE A 328 10.12 12.95 8.49
CA PHE A 328 9.57 12.39 9.72
C PHE A 328 10.43 12.80 10.94
N LEU A 329 11.74 12.57 10.90
CA LEU A 329 12.62 12.98 12.00
C LEU A 329 12.57 14.48 12.27
N ILE A 330 12.60 15.33 11.24
CA ILE A 330 12.49 16.78 11.37
C ILE A 330 11.15 17.18 12.00
N SER A 331 10.03 16.57 11.57
CA SER A 331 8.70 16.84 12.11
C SER A 331 8.58 16.48 13.59
N THR A 332 9.35 15.49 14.05
CA THR A 332 9.45 15.09 15.46
C THR A 332 10.51 15.88 16.25
N GLY A 333 11.18 16.85 15.62
CA GLY A 333 12.28 17.60 16.22
C GLY A 333 13.48 16.73 16.59
N PHE A 334 13.72 15.65 15.84
CA PHE A 334 14.74 14.62 16.13
C PHE A 334 14.60 14.03 17.54
N ASN A 335 13.38 13.94 18.08
CA ASN A 335 13.16 13.38 19.40
C ASN A 335 13.08 11.84 19.36
N HIS A 336 14.14 11.18 19.81
CA HIS A 336 14.21 9.72 19.89
C HIS A 336 13.12 9.07 20.76
N SER A 337 12.52 9.80 21.71
CA SER A 337 11.44 9.27 22.56
C SER A 337 10.16 9.02 21.75
N ILE A 338 9.88 9.86 20.74
CA ILE A 338 8.74 9.64 19.83
C ILE A 338 8.94 8.33 19.07
N LEU A 339 10.14 8.09 18.53
CA LEU A 339 10.47 6.82 17.86
C LEU A 339 10.34 5.63 18.81
N LEU A 340 10.73 5.79 20.07
CA LEU A 340 10.58 4.76 21.09
C LEU A 340 9.10 4.43 21.32
N ASP A 341 8.23 5.44 21.40
CA ASP A 341 6.78 5.26 21.58
C ASP A 341 6.18 4.50 20.39
N PHE A 342 6.56 4.83 19.16
CA PHE A 342 6.15 4.09 17.96
C PHE A 342 6.62 2.63 17.94
N ILE A 343 7.78 2.33 18.53
CA ILE A 343 8.35 0.97 18.57
C ILE A 343 7.68 0.15 19.69
N ILE A 344 7.34 0.79 20.81
CA ILE A 344 6.66 0.14 21.94
C ILE A 344 5.18 -0.07 21.64
N SER A 345 4.55 0.88 20.94
CA SER A 345 3.16 0.77 20.49
C SER A 345 3.05 -0.27 19.37
N ASN A 346 2.23 -1.29 19.58
CA ASN A 346 1.86 -2.26 18.54
C ASN A 346 0.76 -1.71 17.60
N GLU A 347 0.39 -0.43 17.71
CA GLU A 347 -0.69 0.19 16.93
C GLU A 347 -0.27 0.51 15.49
N THR A 348 1.03 0.52 15.19
CA THR A 348 1.56 0.89 13.88
C THR A 348 2.54 -0.14 13.33
N ASN A 349 2.82 -0.08 12.02
CA ASN A 349 3.86 -0.91 11.39
C ASN A 349 5.27 -0.30 11.52
N PHE A 350 5.49 0.65 12.44
CA PHE A 350 6.75 1.39 12.53
C PHE A 350 7.97 0.51 12.83
N LEU A 351 7.82 -0.51 13.69
CA LEU A 351 8.92 -1.45 13.95
C LEU A 351 9.37 -2.16 12.67
N GLU A 352 8.43 -2.63 11.86
CA GLU A 352 8.75 -3.30 10.60
C GLU A 352 9.40 -2.31 9.61
N PHE A 353 8.84 -1.10 9.52
CA PHE A 353 9.43 -0.02 8.74
C PHE A 353 10.88 0.23 9.14
N LEU A 354 11.14 0.46 10.43
CA LEU A 354 12.47 0.79 10.92
C LEU A 354 13.48 -0.32 10.64
N LEU A 355 13.10 -1.59 10.83
CA LEU A 355 13.96 -2.73 10.50
C LEU A 355 14.32 -2.79 9.01
N LYS A 356 13.33 -2.57 8.11
CA LYS A 356 13.57 -2.56 6.66
C LYS A 356 14.34 -1.33 6.23
N TYR A 357 14.03 -0.16 6.77
CA TYR A 357 14.71 1.09 6.49
C TYR A 357 16.17 1.03 6.92
N CYS A 358 16.48 0.52 8.12
CA CYS A 358 17.86 0.36 8.55
C CYS A 358 18.65 -0.59 7.63
N LYS A 359 18.04 -1.68 7.15
CA LYS A 359 18.66 -2.56 6.15
C LYS A 359 18.89 -1.83 4.83
N TYR A 360 17.95 -1.00 4.40
CA TYR A 360 18.07 -0.20 3.19
C TYR A 360 19.18 0.86 3.30
N LEU A 361 19.20 1.59 4.43
CA LEU A 361 20.18 2.62 4.75
C LEU A 361 21.61 2.08 4.76
N GLU A 362 21.84 0.91 5.35
CA GLU A 362 23.13 0.22 5.34
C GLU A 362 23.68 0.01 3.90
N GLN A 363 22.78 -0.20 2.94
CA GLN A 363 23.14 -0.48 1.55
C GLN A 363 23.28 0.79 0.70
N ASP A 364 22.84 1.96 1.18
CA ASP A 364 22.77 3.20 0.39
C ASP A 364 23.14 4.47 1.18
N ILE A 365 24.15 4.33 2.05
CA ILE A 365 24.61 5.41 2.94
C ILE A 365 25.05 6.65 2.15
N SER A 366 25.67 6.45 0.98
CA SER A 366 26.12 7.53 0.11
C SER A 366 24.97 8.44 -0.33
N GLN A 367 23.85 7.84 -0.78
CA GLN A 367 22.68 8.59 -1.20
C GLN A 367 22.01 9.28 0.00
N PHE A 368 21.91 8.59 1.14
CA PHE A 368 21.45 9.19 2.38
C PHE A 368 22.22 10.46 2.75
N PHE A 369 23.56 10.45 2.62
CA PHE A 369 24.39 11.62 2.94
C PHE A 369 24.21 12.77 1.94
N ILE A 370 24.01 12.45 0.65
CA ILE A 370 23.64 13.47 -0.37
C ILE A 370 22.35 14.17 0.03
N ILE A 371 21.35 13.42 0.52
CA ILE A 371 20.06 13.96 0.94
C ILE A 371 20.21 14.78 2.23
N CYS A 372 20.96 14.30 3.23
CA CYS A 372 21.27 15.08 4.44
C CYS A 372 21.85 16.46 4.10
N LYS A 373 22.82 16.51 3.19
CA LYS A 373 23.41 17.77 2.69
C LYS A 373 22.40 18.68 1.99
N LYS A 374 21.38 18.13 1.33
CA LYS A 374 20.29 18.94 0.74
C LYS A 374 19.46 19.60 1.83
N PHE A 375 19.17 18.90 2.92
CA PHE A 375 18.46 19.47 4.09
C PHE A 375 19.31 20.52 4.81
N ASP A 376 20.60 20.24 5.04
CA ASP A 376 21.53 21.21 5.67
C ASP A 376 21.58 22.54 4.90
N LYS A 377 21.57 22.48 3.56
CA LYS A 377 21.56 23.68 2.70
C LYS A 377 20.25 24.46 2.76
N LYS A 378 19.11 23.77 2.95
CA LYS A 378 17.79 24.42 3.02
C LYS A 378 17.55 25.06 4.39
N ASN A 379 18.15 24.51 5.45
CA ASN A 379 17.95 24.94 6.84
C ASN A 379 19.27 25.38 7.46
N SER A 380 19.69 26.64 7.23
CA SER A 380 20.98 27.17 7.69
C SER A 380 21.16 27.21 9.22
N GLU A 381 20.06 27.13 9.97
CA GLU A 381 20.06 27.13 11.44
C GLU A 381 20.10 25.71 12.03
N MET A 382 19.97 24.68 11.21
CA MET A 382 19.90 23.29 11.66
C MET A 382 21.33 22.72 11.84
N GLU A 383 21.55 22.04 12.98
CA GLU A 383 22.76 21.22 13.17
C GLU A 383 22.88 20.17 12.06
N ASN A 384 24.10 19.70 11.79
CA ASN A 384 24.37 18.73 10.72
C ASN A 384 23.36 17.56 10.74
N CYS A 385 22.58 17.41 9.68
CA CYS A 385 21.46 16.47 9.60
C CYS A 385 21.91 15.02 9.86
N ALA A 386 23.03 14.60 9.27
CA ALA A 386 23.55 13.25 9.46
C ALA A 386 23.99 12.99 10.91
N GLU A 387 24.58 13.99 11.57
CA GLU A 387 24.97 13.90 12.99
C GLU A 387 23.75 13.85 13.92
N GLN A 388 22.69 14.60 13.61
CA GLN A 388 21.43 14.52 14.35
C GLN A 388 20.79 13.13 14.23
N VAL A 389 20.75 12.54 13.03
CA VAL A 389 20.26 11.17 12.83
C VAL A 389 21.08 10.16 13.62
N LEU A 390 22.41 10.28 13.60
CA LEU A 390 23.31 9.45 14.41
C LEU A 390 22.99 9.59 15.90
N ARG A 391 22.78 10.81 16.40
CA ARG A 391 22.40 11.08 17.79
C ARG A 391 21.07 10.41 18.15
N VAL A 392 20.06 10.51 17.29
CA VAL A 392 18.75 9.86 17.48
C VAL A 392 18.92 8.35 17.62
N PHE A 393 19.65 7.71 16.71
CA PHE A 393 19.86 6.26 16.78
C PHE A 393 20.65 5.84 18.03
N ASN A 394 21.67 6.60 18.43
CA ASN A 394 22.42 6.32 19.66
C ASN A 394 21.54 6.39 20.91
N CYS A 395 20.73 7.45 21.04
CA CYS A 395 19.82 7.61 22.17
C CYS A 395 18.74 6.52 22.16
N LEU A 396 18.21 6.18 20.98
CA LEU A 396 17.22 5.11 20.83
C LEU A 396 17.79 3.75 21.25
N ILE A 397 19.02 3.41 20.82
CA ILE A 397 19.70 2.17 21.21
C ILE A 397 19.83 2.11 22.74
N GLN A 398 20.30 3.19 23.38
CA GLN A 398 20.48 3.25 24.84
C GLN A 398 19.14 3.08 25.59
N SER A 399 18.08 3.74 25.14
CA SER A 399 16.75 3.64 25.74
C SER A 399 16.17 2.23 25.63
N ILE A 400 16.26 1.59 24.45
CA ILE A 400 15.81 0.20 24.27
C ILE A 400 16.62 -0.75 25.16
N GLN A 401 17.95 -0.61 25.21
CA GLN A 401 18.81 -1.45 26.07
C GLN A 401 18.45 -1.32 27.55
N SER A 402 18.29 -0.08 28.05
CA SER A 402 17.90 0.21 29.44
C SER A 402 16.55 -0.43 29.79
N LEU A 403 15.57 -0.35 28.89
CA LEU A 403 14.26 -0.97 29.09
C LEU A 403 14.33 -2.51 29.05
N MET A 404 15.15 -3.09 28.17
CA MET A 404 15.36 -4.54 28.11
C MET A 404 16.05 -5.07 29.37
N GLU A 405 17.08 -4.39 29.87
CA GLU A 405 17.78 -4.75 31.11
C GLU A 405 16.83 -4.74 32.32
N LYS A 406 15.91 -3.77 32.35
CA LYS A 406 14.87 -3.66 33.38
C LYS A 406 13.66 -4.58 33.16
N LYS A 407 13.63 -5.37 32.08
CA LYS A 407 12.48 -6.19 31.66
C LYS A 407 11.18 -5.39 31.48
N LEU A 408 11.29 -4.14 31.06
CA LEU A 408 10.16 -3.23 30.81
C LEU A 408 9.83 -3.08 29.31
N PHE A 409 10.66 -3.65 28.43
CA PHE A 409 10.40 -3.62 27.00
C PHE A 409 9.38 -4.71 26.61
N PRO A 410 8.37 -4.42 25.78
CA PRO A 410 7.24 -5.33 25.54
C PRO A 410 7.62 -6.65 24.84
N TYR A 411 8.80 -6.72 24.21
CA TYR A 411 9.27 -7.90 23.49
C TYR A 411 10.81 -7.98 23.46
N ASN A 412 11.36 -9.05 22.88
CA ASN A 412 12.82 -9.18 22.71
C ASN A 412 13.33 -8.34 21.52
N ALA A 413 13.87 -7.16 21.79
CA ALA A 413 14.38 -6.24 20.76
C ALA A 413 15.85 -6.47 20.34
N THR A 414 16.44 -7.63 20.63
CA THR A 414 17.86 -7.93 20.31
C THR A 414 18.18 -7.74 18.82
N SER A 415 17.30 -8.21 17.93
CA SER A 415 17.48 -8.07 16.48
C SER A 415 17.44 -6.62 16.02
N LEU A 416 16.59 -5.79 16.62
CA LEU A 416 16.49 -4.36 16.35
C LEU A 416 17.76 -3.64 16.78
N ILE A 417 18.24 -3.87 18.00
CA ILE A 417 19.49 -3.28 18.50
C ILE A 417 20.67 -3.65 17.60
N LYS A 418 20.79 -4.93 17.22
CA LYS A 418 21.87 -5.39 16.33
C LYS A 418 21.86 -4.64 15.00
N ARG A 419 20.67 -4.39 14.44
CA ARG A 419 20.51 -3.65 13.18
C ARG A 419 20.85 -2.17 13.35
N LEU A 420 20.36 -1.52 14.40
CA LEU A 420 20.64 -0.10 14.69
C LEU A 420 22.14 0.14 14.90
N LYS A 421 22.83 -0.72 15.67
CA LYS A 421 24.30 -0.63 15.86
C LYS A 421 25.08 -0.77 14.56
N LYS A 422 24.60 -1.58 13.61
CA LYS A 422 25.24 -1.71 12.30
C LYS A 422 25.12 -0.41 11.50
N VAL A 423 23.94 0.19 11.49
CA VAL A 423 23.71 1.50 10.86
C VAL A 423 24.52 2.60 11.54
N GLU A 424 24.62 2.59 12.87
CA GLU A 424 25.45 3.52 13.63
C GLU A 424 26.92 3.49 13.17
N LEU A 425 27.51 2.31 13.04
CA LEU A 425 28.88 2.15 12.56
C LEU A 425 29.05 2.71 11.14
N CYS A 426 28.13 2.34 10.25
CA CYS A 426 28.08 2.84 8.88
C CYS A 426 28.00 4.38 8.79
N LEU A 427 27.18 5.02 9.63
CA LEU A 427 27.07 6.47 9.69
C LEU A 427 28.35 7.11 10.23
N LYS A 428 28.92 6.55 11.30
CA LYS A 428 30.18 7.04 11.89
C LYS A 428 31.34 6.99 10.90
N GLU A 429 31.45 5.92 10.13
CA GLU A 429 32.48 5.79 9.09
C GLU A 429 32.37 6.92 8.08
N VAL A 430 31.17 7.21 7.56
CA VAL A 430 30.99 8.25 6.54
C VAL A 430 31.09 9.67 7.10
N ILE A 431 30.67 9.90 8.35
CA ILE A 431 30.71 11.23 8.98
C ILE A 431 32.15 11.60 9.39
N TYR A 432 32.89 10.65 9.98
CA TYR A 432 34.17 10.94 10.63
C TYR A 432 35.41 10.48 9.85
N ASN A 433 35.30 9.50 8.94
CA ASN A 433 36.41 9.13 8.05
C ASN A 433 36.25 9.88 6.72
N LYS A 434 36.84 11.09 6.64
CA LYS A 434 37.06 11.79 5.37
C LYS A 434 38.30 11.29 4.66
#